data_AF-M6QGZ0-F1
#
_entry.id   AF-M6QGZ0-F1
#
_cell.length_a   1.000
_cell.length_b   1.000
_cell.length_c   1.000
_cell.angle_alpha   90.00
_cell.angle_beta   90.00
_cell.angle_gamma   90.00
#
_symmetry.space_group_name_H-M   'P 1'
#
loop_
_entity.id
_entity.type
_entity.pdbx_description
1 polymer ?
#
loop_
_entity_poly.entity_id
_entity_poly.type
_entity_poly.pdbx_seq_one_letter_code
_entity_poly.pdbx_strand_id
1 'polypeptide(L)'
;MRASIAELKDYVGDPIAEVSDGTLRLYLDEAADSVVDNTGLQESHPRFNVLHRSYAAVLLFNNGQMKNEVMAESVDGVSRNYDTNIFPSMQVSWLDMYNKKRTEILGLKGRLG
;
A
#
# COMPACT_ATOMS: atom_id res chain seq x y z
N MET A 1 -9.68 -13.29 -3.87
CA MET A 1 -10.12 -12.55 -5.07
C MET A 1 -9.15 -11.40 -5.32
N ARG A 2 -8.94 -10.93 -6.56
CA ARG A 2 -8.20 -9.68 -6.82
C ARG A 2 -8.92 -8.48 -6.22
N ALA A 3 -8.17 -7.40 -5.98
CA ALA A 3 -8.70 -6.13 -5.52
C ALA A 3 -9.08 -5.29 -6.73
N SER A 4 -10.18 -4.58 -6.63
CA SER A 4 -10.63 -3.57 -7.57
C SER A 4 -9.91 -2.24 -7.36
N ILE A 5 -9.99 -1.37 -8.35
CA ILE A 5 -9.48 0.02 -8.25
C ILE A 5 -10.20 0.76 -7.12
N ALA A 6 -11.50 0.55 -6.95
CA ALA A 6 -12.28 1.16 -5.86
C ALA A 6 -11.72 0.73 -4.49
N GLU A 7 -11.50 -0.57 -4.27
CA GLU A 7 -10.92 -1.07 -3.01
C GLU A 7 -9.50 -0.55 -2.76
N LEU A 8 -8.71 -0.31 -3.83
CA LEU A 8 -7.39 0.29 -3.69
C LEU A 8 -7.47 1.78 -3.32
N LYS A 9 -8.37 2.55 -3.96
CA LYS A 9 -8.63 3.95 -3.62
C LYS A 9 -9.16 4.08 -2.19
N ASP A 10 -10.07 3.21 -1.75
CA ASP A 10 -10.56 3.18 -0.37
C ASP A 10 -9.45 2.81 0.64
N TYR A 11 -8.49 1.98 0.23
CA TYR A 11 -7.40 1.54 1.09
C TYR A 11 -6.29 2.58 1.25
N VAL A 12 -5.92 3.28 0.16
CA VAL A 12 -4.81 4.25 0.16
C VAL A 12 -5.31 5.67 0.43
N GLY A 13 -6.46 6.05 -0.14
CA GLY A 13 -7.07 7.36 0.01
C GLY A 13 -6.47 8.45 -0.90
N ASP A 14 -6.45 9.67 -0.37
CA ASP A 14 -6.01 10.89 -1.04
C ASP A 14 -4.64 10.83 -1.76
N PRO A 15 -3.63 10.09 -1.27
CA PRO A 15 -2.33 10.01 -1.94
C PRO A 15 -2.40 9.53 -3.40
N ILE A 16 -3.43 8.77 -3.77
CA ILE A 16 -3.61 8.25 -5.14
C ILE A 16 -4.87 8.78 -5.83
N ALA A 17 -5.54 9.78 -5.27
CA ALA A 17 -6.82 10.26 -5.79
C ALA A 17 -6.76 10.74 -7.25
N GLU A 18 -5.61 11.30 -7.67
CA GLU A 18 -5.36 11.78 -9.04
C GLU A 18 -4.70 10.75 -9.96
N VAL A 19 -4.31 9.58 -9.44
CA VAL A 19 -3.68 8.54 -10.26
C VAL A 19 -4.74 7.95 -11.18
N SER A 20 -4.41 7.86 -12.48
CA SER A 20 -5.34 7.36 -13.48
C SER A 20 -5.72 5.90 -13.21
N ASP A 21 -6.97 5.53 -13.53
CA ASP A 21 -7.45 4.14 -13.38
C ASP A 21 -6.61 3.14 -14.19
N GLY A 22 -6.08 3.56 -15.34
CA GLY A 22 -5.15 2.75 -16.14
C GLY A 22 -3.85 2.45 -15.39
N THR A 23 -3.25 3.48 -14.78
CA THR A 23 -2.04 3.33 -13.94
C THR A 23 -2.33 2.46 -12.72
N LEU A 24 -3.45 2.69 -12.02
CA LEU A 24 -3.85 1.89 -10.86
C LEU A 24 -4.07 0.42 -11.23
N ARG A 25 -4.62 0.15 -12.42
CA ARG A 25 -4.78 -1.21 -12.92
C ARG A 25 -3.45 -1.90 -13.12
N LEU A 26 -2.47 -1.23 -13.73
CA LEU A 26 -1.13 -1.79 -13.96
C LEU A 26 -0.48 -2.24 -12.65
N TYR A 27 -0.52 -1.39 -11.61
CA TYR A 27 0.06 -1.73 -10.32
C TYR A 27 -0.70 -2.82 -9.56
N LEU A 28 -2.02 -2.93 -9.75
CA LEU A 28 -2.78 -4.08 -9.24
C LEU A 28 -2.32 -5.36 -9.94
N ASP A 29 -2.22 -5.37 -11.27
CA ASP A 29 -1.82 -6.58 -11.98
C ASP A 29 -0.40 -7.04 -11.58
N GLU A 30 0.56 -6.11 -11.47
CA GLU A 30 1.92 -6.42 -10.98
C GLU A 30 1.94 -6.89 -9.51
N ALA A 31 1.08 -6.30 -8.67
CA ALA A 31 0.96 -6.70 -7.27
C ALA A 31 0.34 -8.10 -7.11
N ALA A 32 -0.54 -8.52 -8.02
CA ALA A 32 -1.12 -9.85 -7.99
C ALA A 32 -0.04 -10.92 -8.15
N ASP A 33 0.80 -10.78 -9.19
CA ASP A 33 1.92 -11.69 -9.47
C ASP A 33 2.89 -11.71 -8.28
N SER A 34 3.26 -10.53 -7.78
CA SER A 34 4.16 -10.41 -6.63
C SER A 34 3.61 -11.06 -5.36
N VAL A 35 2.31 -11.00 -5.10
CA VAL A 35 1.72 -11.66 -3.92
C VAL A 35 1.71 -13.17 -4.08
N VAL A 36 1.39 -13.68 -5.27
CA VAL A 36 1.48 -15.12 -5.56
C VAL A 36 2.90 -15.61 -5.31
N ASP A 37 3.90 -14.94 -5.88
CA ASP A 37 5.30 -15.37 -5.78
C ASP A 37 5.85 -15.29 -4.34
N ASN A 38 5.52 -14.22 -3.61
CA ASN A 38 6.05 -14.01 -2.25
C ASN A 38 5.36 -14.83 -1.15
N THR A 39 4.19 -15.43 -1.44
CA THR A 39 3.35 -16.08 -0.41
C THR A 39 2.83 -17.46 -0.78
N GLY A 40 2.83 -17.81 -2.06
CA GLY A 40 2.17 -19.01 -2.59
C GLY A 40 0.65 -19.00 -2.45
N LEU A 41 0.04 -17.88 -2.06
CA LEU A 41 -1.41 -17.77 -1.97
C LEU A 41 -2.00 -17.62 -3.36
N GLN A 42 -2.96 -18.48 -3.68
CA GLN A 42 -3.74 -18.33 -4.90
C GLN A 42 -4.69 -17.14 -4.83
N GLU A 43 -4.99 -16.56 -5.98
CA GLU A 43 -5.93 -15.44 -6.09
C GLU A 43 -7.33 -15.75 -5.56
N SER A 44 -7.74 -17.02 -5.54
CA SER A 44 -9.01 -17.47 -4.97
C SER A 44 -9.07 -17.31 -3.44
N HIS A 45 -7.92 -17.19 -2.77
CA HIS A 45 -7.85 -17.16 -1.32
C HIS A 45 -8.55 -15.91 -0.74
N PRO A 46 -9.32 -16.03 0.37
CA PRO A 46 -10.06 -14.90 0.95
C PRO A 46 -9.15 -13.74 1.39
N ARG A 47 -7.94 -14.05 1.84
CA ARG A 47 -6.95 -13.05 2.29
C ARG A 47 -6.04 -12.51 1.17
N PHE A 48 -6.14 -13.03 -0.05
CA PHE A 48 -5.32 -12.57 -1.18
C PHE A 48 -5.54 -11.08 -1.44
N ASN A 49 -6.80 -10.64 -1.48
CA ASN A 49 -7.18 -9.24 -1.71
C ASN A 49 -6.46 -8.28 -0.75
N VAL A 50 -6.30 -8.67 0.52
CA VAL A 50 -5.63 -7.86 1.55
C VAL A 50 -4.16 -7.61 1.21
N LEU A 51 -3.45 -8.67 0.83
CA LEU A 51 -2.05 -8.57 0.46
C LEU A 51 -1.87 -7.84 -0.86
N HIS A 52 -2.75 -8.14 -1.83
CA HIS A 52 -2.74 -7.56 -3.15
C HIS A 52 -2.86 -6.03 -3.13
N ARG A 53 -3.88 -5.46 -2.45
CA ARG A 53 -3.99 -4.00 -2.34
C ARG A 53 -2.85 -3.36 -1.53
N SER A 54 -2.35 -4.06 -0.50
CA SER A 54 -1.23 -3.54 0.29
C SER A 54 0.08 -3.53 -0.49
N TYR A 55 0.32 -4.52 -1.36
CA TYR A 55 1.52 -4.55 -2.19
C TYR A 55 1.41 -3.58 -3.37
N ALA A 56 0.21 -3.40 -3.94
CA ALA A 56 -0.03 -2.34 -4.93
C ALA A 56 0.29 -0.95 -4.34
N ALA A 57 -0.03 -0.70 -3.07
CA ALA A 57 0.37 0.52 -2.38
C ALA A 57 1.90 0.64 -2.22
N VAL A 58 2.61 -0.46 -1.93
CA VAL A 58 4.10 -0.47 -1.93
C VAL A 58 4.66 -0.05 -3.29
N LEU A 59 4.13 -0.62 -4.37
CA LEU A 59 4.59 -0.31 -5.73
C LEU A 59 4.32 1.15 -6.10
N LEU A 60 3.12 1.64 -5.83
CA LEU A 60 2.74 3.04 -6.09
C LEU A 60 3.63 4.02 -5.32
N PHE A 61 3.95 3.73 -4.06
CA PHE A 61 4.85 4.54 -3.24
C PHE A 61 6.28 4.52 -3.79
N ASN A 62 6.84 3.33 -4.04
CA ASN A 62 8.21 3.18 -4.54
C ASN A 62 8.43 3.78 -5.93
N ASN A 63 7.36 3.89 -6.73
CA ASN A 63 7.39 4.49 -8.07
C ASN A 63 6.96 5.98 -8.08
N GLY A 64 6.84 6.61 -6.90
CA GLY A 64 6.52 8.05 -6.81
C GLY A 64 5.15 8.43 -7.37
N GLN A 65 4.20 7.48 -7.40
CA GLN A 65 2.85 7.72 -7.90
C GLN A 65 1.91 8.24 -6.80
N MET A 66 2.36 8.25 -5.55
CA MET A 66 1.63 8.85 -4.45
C MET A 66 2.02 10.31 -4.31
N LYS A 67 1.03 11.21 -4.26
CA LYS A 67 1.26 12.62 -3.91
C LYS A 67 1.99 12.67 -2.57
N ASN A 68 3.10 13.42 -2.47
CA ASN A 68 3.66 13.83 -1.19
C ASN A 68 2.84 14.97 -0.62
N GLU A 69 2.04 14.72 0.43
CA GLU A 69 1.60 15.85 1.25
C GLU A 69 2.87 16.43 1.86
N VAL A 70 3.20 17.69 1.55
CA VAL A 70 4.21 18.45 2.28
C VAL A 70 3.46 19.48 3.09
N MET A 71 3.27 19.24 4.39
CA MET A 71 2.83 20.30 5.28
C MET A 71 3.99 21.24 5.54
N ALA A 72 3.94 22.42 4.93
CA ALA A 72 4.79 23.54 5.29
C ALA A 72 4.08 24.33 6.39
N GLU A 73 4.62 24.26 7.61
CA GLU A 73 4.20 25.16 8.69
C GLU A 73 5.20 26.34 8.71
N SER A 74 4.70 27.57 8.51
CA SER A 74 5.50 28.79 8.61
C SER A 74 5.18 29.46 9.95
N VAL A 75 6.12 29.37 10.88
CA VAL A 75 6.10 30.11 12.15
C VAL A 75 7.31 31.02 12.17
N ASP A 76 7.08 32.34 12.30
CA ASP A 76 8.13 33.37 12.42
C ASP A 76 9.24 33.34 11.34
N GLY A 77 8.89 33.09 10.08
CA GLY A 77 9.83 33.22 8.95
C GLY A 77 10.79 32.04 8.77
N VAL A 78 10.63 30.96 9.53
CA VAL A 78 11.33 29.69 9.31
C VAL A 78 10.37 28.72 8.63
N SER A 79 10.59 28.44 7.34
CA SER A 79 9.85 27.38 6.62
C SER A 79 10.40 26.03 7.03
N ARG A 80 9.60 25.21 7.73
CA ARG A 80 9.90 23.79 7.94
C ARG A 80 8.99 22.96 7.04
N ASN A 81 9.61 22.22 6.12
CA ASN A 81 8.89 21.29 5.26
C ASN A 81 8.88 19.93 5.95
N TYR A 82 7.70 19.43 6.29
CA TYR A 82 7.52 18.06 6.76
C TYR A 82 6.96 17.23 5.61
N ASP A 83 7.64 16.13 5.27
CA ASP A 83 7.13 15.14 4.33
C ASP A 83 6.02 14.35 5.03
N THR A 84 4.77 14.77 4.84
CA THR A 84 3.57 14.21 5.49
C THR A 84 2.98 12.99 4.78
N ASN A 85 3.63 12.51 3.71
CA ASN A 85 3.38 11.16 3.19
C ASN A 85 3.72 10.03 4.16
N ILE A 86 4.45 10.42 5.20
CA ILE A 86 4.63 9.74 6.45
C ILE A 86 3.65 10.47 7.37
N PHE A 87 2.47 9.90 7.65
CA PHE A 87 1.58 10.40 8.71
C PHE A 87 2.46 10.87 9.90
N PRO A 88 2.16 11.97 10.61
CA PRO A 88 3.01 12.45 11.71
C PRO A 88 3.30 11.39 12.80
N SER A 89 2.52 10.31 12.84
CA SER A 89 2.69 9.10 13.67
C SER A 89 3.13 7.83 12.93
N MET A 90 3.31 7.83 11.60
CA MET A 90 3.69 6.68 10.78
C MET A 90 5.13 6.77 10.29
N GLN A 91 6.12 6.51 11.15
CA GLN A 91 7.41 5.96 10.68
C GLN A 91 7.24 4.53 10.08
N VAL A 92 6.10 4.21 9.47
CA VAL A 92 5.76 2.87 8.99
C VAL A 92 5.75 2.92 7.47
N SER A 93 6.75 2.29 6.85
CA SER A 93 6.79 2.12 5.39
C SER A 93 5.60 1.27 4.93
N TRP A 94 5.03 1.57 3.75
CA TRP A 94 4.05 0.69 3.11
C TRP A 94 4.54 -0.76 3.02
N LEU A 95 5.86 -0.95 2.88
CA LEU A 95 6.49 -2.27 2.86
C LEU A 95 6.40 -2.96 4.23
N ASP A 96 6.56 -2.23 5.33
CA ASP A 96 6.43 -2.78 6.68
C ASP A 96 4.99 -3.19 6.97
N MET A 97 4.02 -2.38 6.53
CA MET A 97 2.59 -2.73 6.62
C MET A 97 2.27 -4.01 5.84
N TYR A 98 2.79 -4.14 4.61
CA TYR A 98 2.66 -5.36 3.82
C TYR A 98 3.30 -6.56 4.53
N ASN A 99 4.54 -6.42 5.00
CA ASN A 99 5.27 -7.50 5.68
C ASN A 99 4.57 -7.95 6.96
N LYS A 100 4.00 -7.01 7.73
CA LYS A 100 3.20 -7.32 8.92
C LYS A 100 1.96 -8.13 8.55
N LYS A 101 1.16 -7.65 7.58
CA LYS A 101 -0.05 -8.37 7.11
C LYS A 101 0.29 -9.75 6.55
N ARG A 102 1.38 -9.85 5.77
CA ARG A 102 1.90 -11.12 5.23
C ARG A 102 2.24 -12.08 6.36
N THR A 103 2.98 -11.62 7.37
CA THR A 103 3.34 -12.43 8.53
C THR A 103 2.12 -12.88 9.32
N GLU A 104 1.11 -12.02 9.51
CA GLU A 104 -0.14 -12.39 10.18
C GLU A 104 -0.90 -13.47 9.38
N ILE A 105 -1.05 -13.29 8.08
CA ILE A 105 -1.80 -14.21 7.21
C ILE A 105 -1.09 -15.56 7.07
N LEU A 106 0.23 -15.56 6.91
CA LEU A 106 1.03 -16.79 6.79
C LEU A 106 1.29 -17.45 8.15
N GLY A 107 1.48 -16.67 9.22
CA GLY A 107 1.71 -17.16 10.57
C GLY A 107 0.50 -17.84 11.19
N LEU A 108 -0.72 -17.47 10.79
CA LEU A 108 -1.93 -18.22 11.14
C LEU A 108 -1.94 -19.64 10.56
N LYS A 109 -1.22 -19.89 9.46
CA LYS A 109 -1.07 -21.22 8.85
C LYS A 109 -0.25 -22.18 9.73
N GLY A 110 0.58 -21.67 10.64
CA GLY A 110 1.43 -22.47 11.54
C GLY A 110 0.82 -22.78 12.92
N ARG A 111 -0.31 -22.15 13.29
CA ARG A 111 -0.97 -22.35 14.60
C ARG A 111 -2.16 -23.32 14.59
N LEU A 112 -2.48 -23.89 13.42
CA LEU A 112 -3.52 -24.90 13.23
C LEU A 112 -2.95 -26.28 12.90
N GLY A 113 -1.74 -26.57 13.39
CA GLY A 113 -1.09 -27.88 13.32
C GLY A 113 -1.01 -28.52 14.70
#